data_AF-A0A851LC96-F1
#
_entry.id   AF-A0A851LC96-F1
#
_cell.length_a   1.000
_cell.length_b   1.000
_cell.length_c   1.000
_cell.angle_alpha   90.00
_cell.angle_beta   90.00
_cell.angle_gamma   90.00
#
_symmetry.space_group_name_H-M   'P 1'
#
loop_
_entity.id
_entity.type
_entity.pdbx_description
1 polymer ?
#
loop_
_entity_poly.entity_id
_entity_poly.type
_entity_poly.pdbx_seq_one_letter_code
_entity_poly.pdbx_strand_id
1 'polypeptide(L)'
;MAAAAAVAALCRHFTGALRLSGAWSGSTAAGFPRLTLHLFHKNLAKVEPLHQLKLLHTTLSRKGLEEFFDDPNNWGEKTVKSGDAWNIKQLRGKSSEDLHKLWYVLLKEKNMLLTLEQESKRQLRPMPSPERLEKVEKSMKNIDLVVREREIALRLLQTGHEKPVPGEWRRDFLGRTYWY
;
A
#
# COMPACT_ATOMS: atom_id res chain seq x y z
N MET A 1 -12.15 18.67 50.01
CA MET A 1 -12.11 17.47 50.89
C MET A 1 -11.92 16.26 49.98
N ALA A 2 -10.77 16.11 49.31
CA ALA A 2 -9.52 15.55 49.82
C ALA A 2 -9.60 14.05 50.13
N ALA A 3 -9.04 13.22 49.24
CA ALA A 3 -8.28 12.02 49.58
C ALA A 3 -7.39 11.65 48.38
N ALA A 4 -6.12 11.42 48.67
CA ALA A 4 -5.02 11.23 47.75
C ALA A 4 -4.42 9.81 47.89
N ALA A 5 -3.39 9.55 47.07
CA ALA A 5 -2.42 8.44 47.06
C ALA A 5 -2.87 7.17 46.27
N ALA A 6 -2.19 6.63 45.26
CA ALA A 6 -0.78 6.47 44.83
C ALA A 6 -0.22 5.03 45.08
N VAL A 7 0.55 4.56 44.09
CA VAL A 7 1.52 3.42 44.08
C VAL A 7 0.85 2.02 43.98
N ALA A 8 1.28 1.01 43.22
CA ALA A 8 2.62 0.56 42.85
C ALA A 8 2.65 -0.38 41.62
N ALA A 9 3.82 -0.41 40.99
CA ALA A 9 4.32 -1.34 39.99
C ALA A 9 4.22 -2.83 40.38
N LEU A 10 4.12 -3.70 39.37
CA LEU A 10 4.56 -5.08 39.50
C LEU A 10 5.00 -5.68 38.15
N CYS A 11 6.30 -5.61 37.87
CA CYS A 11 6.97 -6.53 36.96
C CYS A 11 7.28 -7.81 37.75
N ARG A 12 6.85 -8.99 37.26
CA ARG A 12 7.52 -10.27 37.59
C ARG A 12 7.49 -11.23 36.41
N HIS A 13 8.69 -11.71 36.12
CA HIS A 13 9.10 -12.70 35.14
C HIS A 13 8.38 -14.04 35.29
N PHE A 14 8.20 -14.74 34.16
CA PHE A 14 8.21 -16.20 34.14
C PHE A 14 8.95 -16.69 32.87
N THR A 15 10.20 -17.09 33.07
CA THR A 15 10.92 -18.02 32.20
C THR A 15 10.46 -19.44 32.51
N GLY A 16 10.15 -20.23 31.49
CA GLY A 16 9.83 -21.65 31.68
C GLY A 16 9.45 -22.34 30.40
N ALA A 17 10.42 -23.02 29.79
CA ALA A 17 10.24 -23.92 28.65
C ALA A 17 9.33 -25.10 29.02
N LEU A 18 8.42 -25.49 28.12
CA LEU A 18 7.94 -26.87 28.07
C LEU A 18 7.69 -27.28 26.60
N ARG A 19 8.40 -28.35 26.23
CA ARG A 19 8.29 -29.08 24.97
C ARG A 19 6.93 -29.75 24.88
N LEU A 20 6.29 -29.71 23.71
CA LEU A 20 5.36 -30.75 23.27
C LEU A 20 5.64 -31.09 21.81
N SER A 21 6.04 -32.33 21.60
CA SER A 21 6.09 -33.04 20.32
C SER A 21 5.17 -34.25 20.44
N GLY A 22 4.39 -34.51 19.41
CA GLY A 22 3.64 -35.75 19.15
C GLY A 22 2.89 -35.58 17.82
N ALA A 23 3.36 -36.18 16.72
CA ALA A 23 3.09 -37.56 16.25
C ALA A 23 1.73 -37.62 15.48
N TRP A 24 1.52 -38.28 14.34
CA TRP A 24 2.17 -39.34 13.53
C TRP A 24 1.81 -39.10 12.05
N SER A 25 2.53 -39.59 11.04
CA SER A 25 2.52 -40.96 10.48
C SER A 25 3.31 -40.83 9.14
N GLY A 26 4.23 -41.71 8.75
CA GLY A 26 4.07 -43.13 8.47
C GLY A 26 4.33 -43.35 6.97
N SER A 27 5.56 -43.66 6.56
CA SER A 27 5.82 -44.33 5.27
C SER A 27 7.16 -45.05 5.28
N THR A 28 7.11 -46.25 4.73
CA THR A 28 8.05 -47.35 4.84
C THR A 28 9.11 -47.34 3.73
N ALA A 29 10.35 -47.59 4.15
CA ALA A 29 11.43 -48.39 3.56
C ALA A 29 11.63 -48.47 2.02
N ALA A 30 12.83 -48.10 1.57
CA ALA A 30 13.79 -49.04 0.95
C ALA A 30 15.12 -48.35 0.57
N GLY A 31 16.25 -48.98 0.95
CA GLY A 31 17.52 -48.91 0.19
C GLY A 31 18.65 -48.01 0.70
N PHE A 32 19.52 -48.55 1.58
CA PHE A 32 20.90 -48.07 1.76
C PHE A 32 21.84 -48.74 0.73
N PRO A 33 23.02 -48.16 0.43
CA PRO A 33 24.23 -48.45 1.22
C PRO A 33 25.04 -47.17 1.54
N ARG A 34 25.26 -46.83 2.82
CA ARG A 34 26.44 -47.18 3.63
C ARG A 34 27.77 -46.95 2.91
N LEU A 35 28.50 -45.89 3.27
CA LEU A 35 29.97 -45.86 3.35
C LEU A 35 30.44 -44.74 4.31
N THR A 36 30.83 -45.18 5.51
CA THR A 36 31.93 -44.71 6.38
C THR A 36 32.39 -43.24 6.37
N LEU A 37 32.20 -42.61 7.53
CA LEU A 37 32.90 -41.42 8.00
C LEU A 37 34.33 -41.80 8.42
N HIS A 38 35.35 -41.39 7.66
CA HIS A 38 36.74 -41.40 8.10
C HIS A 38 37.16 -39.99 8.50
N LEU A 39 37.53 -39.87 9.77
CA LEU A 39 38.19 -38.73 10.39
C LEU A 39 39.72 -38.81 10.08
N PHE A 40 40.38 -37.66 10.12
CA PHE A 40 41.81 -37.35 9.82
C PHE A 40 42.06 -37.02 8.33
N HIS A 41 42.73 -35.94 7.95
CA HIS A 41 43.88 -35.29 8.57
C HIS A 41 44.00 -33.81 8.11
N LYS A 42 44.67 -33.03 8.96
CA LYS A 42 45.05 -31.61 8.87
C LYS A 42 45.55 -31.19 7.48
N ASN A 43 45.16 -30.00 7.01
CA ASN A 43 46.10 -28.90 6.71
C ASN A 43 45.40 -27.57 6.37
N LEU A 44 45.97 -26.52 6.94
CA LEU A 44 45.62 -25.11 6.89
C LEU A 44 45.80 -24.55 5.47
N ALA A 45 44.72 -24.08 4.84
CA ALA A 45 44.78 -23.06 3.80
C ALA A 45 43.79 -21.97 4.20
N LYS A 46 44.33 -20.79 4.49
CA LYS A 46 43.61 -19.58 4.87
C LYS A 46 42.75 -19.14 3.69
N VAL A 47 41.47 -19.49 3.71
CA VAL A 47 40.48 -19.01 2.73
C VAL A 47 39.82 -17.78 3.32
N GLU A 48 40.16 -16.63 2.73
CA GLU A 48 39.49 -15.34 2.95
C GLU A 48 37.98 -15.53 2.94
N PRO A 49 37.23 -15.03 3.95
CA PRO A 49 35.79 -14.96 3.83
C PRO A 49 35.51 -13.87 2.80
N LEU A 50 35.33 -14.27 1.54
CA LEU A 50 34.72 -13.41 0.54
C LEU A 50 33.41 -12.96 1.15
N HIS A 51 33.36 -11.67 1.51
CA HIS A 51 32.19 -11.02 2.06
C HIS A 51 31.09 -11.20 1.03
N GLN A 52 30.23 -12.19 1.29
CA GLN A 52 29.19 -12.57 0.37
C GLN A 52 28.23 -11.39 0.30
N LEU A 53 28.37 -10.71 -0.84
CA LEU A 53 27.63 -9.58 -1.37
C LEU A 53 26.38 -9.23 -0.56
N LYS A 54 26.42 -8.06 0.10
CA LYS A 54 25.22 -7.31 0.49
C LYS A 54 24.28 -7.33 -0.71
N LEU A 55 23.17 -8.06 -0.57
CA LEU A 55 22.08 -7.98 -1.51
C LEU A 55 21.60 -6.52 -1.54
N LEU A 56 22.01 -5.78 -2.57
CA LEU A 56 21.49 -4.45 -2.88
C LEU A 56 20.09 -4.61 -3.49
N HIS A 57 19.17 -5.24 -2.77
CA HIS A 57 17.77 -5.15 -3.11
C HIS A 57 17.25 -3.80 -2.60
N THR A 58 17.30 -2.79 -3.47
CA THR A 58 16.53 -1.54 -3.28
C THR A 58 15.06 -1.79 -3.61
N THR A 59 14.46 -2.88 -3.13
CA THR A 59 13.01 -3.03 -3.19
C THR A 59 12.46 -2.18 -2.08
N LEU A 60 11.76 -1.10 -2.42
CA LEU A 60 11.03 -0.26 -1.47
C LEU A 60 10.28 -1.16 -0.48
N SER A 61 10.43 -0.91 0.81
CA SER A 61 9.76 -1.65 1.88
C SER A 61 8.25 -1.62 1.62
N ARG A 62 7.69 -2.77 1.21
CA ARG A 62 6.25 -2.95 1.09
C ARG A 62 5.71 -3.12 2.51
N LYS A 63 5.04 -2.09 3.04
CA LYS A 63 4.44 -2.18 4.39
C LYS A 63 3.19 -3.08 4.40
N GLY A 64 2.73 -3.51 3.23
CA GLY A 64 1.67 -4.50 3.10
C GLY A 64 0.33 -3.95 3.56
N LEU A 65 -0.27 -4.56 4.58
CA LEU A 65 -1.55 -4.11 5.15
C LEU A 65 -1.43 -2.83 5.98
N GLU A 66 -0.23 -2.48 6.44
CA GLU A 66 -0.01 -1.25 7.22
C GLU A 66 -0.29 0.01 6.39
N GLU A 67 -0.25 -0.06 5.06
CA GLU A 67 -0.54 1.08 4.18
C GLU A 67 -2.03 1.47 4.16
N PHE A 68 -2.92 0.64 4.70
CA PHE A 68 -4.34 0.96 4.86
C PHE A 68 -4.65 1.74 6.14
N PHE A 69 -3.66 1.98 7.00
CA PHE A 69 -3.82 2.70 8.25
C PHE A 69 -2.92 3.93 8.27
N ASP A 70 -3.35 4.99 8.96
CA ASP A 70 -2.54 6.19 9.20
C ASP A 70 -1.39 5.85 10.16
N ASP A 71 -0.38 6.73 10.22
CA ASP A 71 0.76 6.57 11.11
C ASP A 71 0.29 6.37 12.56
N PRO A 72 0.88 5.42 13.32
CA PRO A 72 0.45 5.12 14.69
C PRO A 72 0.42 6.32 15.64
N ASN A 73 1.23 7.34 15.35
CA ASN A 73 1.29 8.58 16.12
C ASN A 73 0.01 9.43 15.98
N ASN A 74 -0.71 9.30 14.86
CA ASN A 74 -1.92 10.09 14.56
C ASN A 74 -3.20 9.43 15.15
N TRP A 75 -3.08 8.27 15.78
CA TRP A 75 -4.23 7.52 16.28
C TRP A 75 -4.88 8.21 17.47
N GLY A 76 -6.18 8.49 17.36
CA GLY A 76 -6.95 9.15 18.41
C GLY A 76 -6.85 10.68 18.40
N GLU A 77 -6.04 11.27 17.51
CA GLU A 77 -6.04 12.71 17.29
C GLU A 77 -7.33 13.15 16.60
N LYS A 78 -7.87 14.31 17.01
CA LYS A 78 -9.10 14.88 16.42
C LYS A 78 -8.82 15.58 15.08
N THR A 79 -7.63 16.16 14.93
CA THR A 79 -7.26 16.99 13.79
C THR A 79 -5.87 16.62 13.31
N VAL A 80 -5.78 16.08 12.09
CA VAL A 80 -4.49 15.73 11.46
C VAL A 80 -4.14 16.81 10.45
N LYS A 81 -2.96 17.41 10.59
CA LYS A 81 -2.49 18.45 9.67
C LYS A 81 -2.30 17.88 8.27
N SER A 82 -2.96 18.46 7.28
CA SER A 82 -2.86 18.05 5.88
C SER A 82 -2.55 19.23 4.98
N GLY A 83 -1.78 18.97 3.92
CA GLY A 83 -1.51 19.97 2.88
C GLY A 83 -2.74 20.31 2.04
N ASP A 84 -2.52 21.14 1.01
CA ASP A 84 -3.55 21.50 0.05
C ASP A 84 -3.73 20.43 -1.05
N ALA A 85 -4.87 20.49 -1.74
CA ALA A 85 -5.12 19.67 -2.91
C ALA A 85 -4.24 20.09 -4.11
N TRP A 86 -3.89 19.14 -4.96
CA TRP A 86 -3.12 19.40 -6.18
C TRP A 86 -3.89 20.30 -7.15
N ASN A 87 -3.29 21.42 -7.54
CA ASN A 87 -3.87 22.34 -8.52
C ASN A 87 -3.60 21.86 -9.95
N ILE A 88 -4.58 22.01 -10.85
CA ILE A 88 -4.47 21.68 -12.28
C ILE A 88 -3.22 22.32 -12.91
N LYS A 89 -2.92 23.59 -12.58
CA LYS A 89 -1.74 24.28 -13.12
C LYS A 89 -0.42 23.59 -12.75
N GLN A 90 -0.32 23.07 -11.52
CA GLN A 90 0.86 22.34 -11.06
C GLN A 90 0.99 20.98 -11.78
N LEU A 91 -0.14 20.29 -11.98
CA LEU A 91 -0.18 18.99 -12.64
C LEU A 91 0.16 19.05 -14.13
N ARG A 92 -0.21 20.14 -14.83
CA ARG A 92 0.15 20.34 -16.24
C ARG A 92 1.65 20.38 -16.48
N GLY A 93 2.43 20.87 -15.51
CA GLY A 93 3.89 20.92 -15.58
C GLY A 93 4.61 19.60 -15.24
N LYS A 94 3.88 18.52 -14.90
CA LYS A 94 4.47 17.22 -14.55
C LYS A 94 4.50 16.26 -15.73
N SER A 95 5.48 15.35 -15.74
CA SER A 95 5.57 14.29 -16.75
C SER A 95 4.40 13.30 -16.61
N SER A 96 4.05 12.58 -17.69
CA SER A 96 2.98 11.57 -17.63
C SER A 96 3.33 10.40 -16.69
N GLU A 97 4.62 10.06 -16.59
CA GLU A 97 5.10 9.03 -15.66
C GLU A 97 4.92 9.47 -14.19
N ASP A 98 5.24 10.73 -13.87
CA ASP A 98 5.04 11.27 -12.52
C ASP A 98 3.57 11.35 -12.15
N LEU A 99 2.70 11.73 -13.10
CA LEU A 99 1.24 11.73 -12.87
C LEU A 99 0.73 10.31 -12.58
N HIS A 100 1.24 9.30 -13.29
CA HIS A 100 0.90 7.91 -13.04
C HIS A 100 1.35 7.45 -11.65
N LYS A 101 2.59 7.77 -11.25
CA LYS A 101 3.08 7.48 -9.89
C LYS A 101 2.25 8.20 -8.82
N LEU A 102 1.97 9.49 -9.04
CA LEU A 102 1.18 10.32 -8.13
C LEU A 102 -0.24 9.78 -7.97
N TRP A 103 -0.86 9.29 -9.04
CA TRP A 103 -2.18 8.65 -8.98
C TRP A 103 -2.21 7.51 -7.97
N TYR A 104 -1.20 6.63 -7.98
CA TYR A 104 -1.13 5.53 -7.01
C TYR A 104 -0.83 5.99 -5.59
N VAL A 105 -0.05 7.04 -5.41
CA VAL A 105 0.15 7.64 -4.07
C VAL A 105 -1.18 8.16 -3.52
N LEU A 106 -1.94 8.91 -4.31
CA LEU A 106 -3.26 9.42 -3.93
C LEU A 106 -4.29 8.30 -3.73
N LEU A 107 -4.23 7.24 -4.54
CA LEU A 107 -5.11 6.09 -4.42
C LEU A 107 -4.90 5.36 -3.09
N LYS A 108 -3.64 5.20 -2.65
CA LYS A 108 -3.34 4.59 -1.34
C LYS A 108 -3.82 5.45 -0.19
N GLU A 109 -3.60 6.76 -0.24
CA GLU A 109 -4.15 7.71 0.74
C GLU A 109 -5.69 7.64 0.77
N LYS A 110 -6.35 7.65 -0.40
CA LYS A 110 -7.81 7.51 -0.49
C LYS A 110 -8.30 6.22 0.18
N ASN A 111 -7.65 5.09 -0.10
CA ASN A 111 -8.03 3.81 0.47
C ASN A 111 -7.85 3.78 1.99
N MET A 112 -6.74 4.33 2.50
CA MET A 112 -6.49 4.49 3.94
C MET A 112 -7.58 5.35 4.60
N LEU A 113 -7.93 6.50 3.99
CA LEU A 113 -8.96 7.39 4.51
C LEU A 113 -10.36 6.75 4.49
N LEU A 114 -10.69 5.94 3.48
CA LEU A 114 -11.95 5.19 3.43
C LEU A 114 -12.02 4.12 4.52
N THR A 115 -10.90 3.42 4.79
CA THR A 115 -10.83 2.49 5.93
C THR A 115 -11.06 3.21 7.25
N LEU A 116 -10.45 4.38 7.43
CA LEU A 116 -10.59 5.21 8.62
C LEU A 116 -12.02 5.78 8.77
N GLU A 117 -12.65 6.22 7.68
CA GLU A 117 -14.04 6.67 7.65
C GLU A 117 -14.97 5.53 8.09
N GLN A 118 -14.78 4.33 7.53
CA GLN A 118 -15.61 3.18 7.83
C GLN A 118 -15.44 2.71 9.27
N GLU A 119 -14.21 2.69 9.79
CA GLU A 119 -13.97 2.33 11.19
C GLU A 119 -14.53 3.39 12.15
N SER A 120 -14.46 4.68 11.79
CA SER A 120 -15.09 5.76 12.58
C SER A 120 -16.61 5.57 12.68
N LYS A 121 -17.27 5.23 11.56
CA LYS A 121 -18.69 4.88 11.52
C LYS A 121 -19.01 3.67 12.40
N ARG A 122 -18.19 2.61 12.32
CA ARG A 122 -18.35 1.40 13.14
C ARG A 122 -18.24 1.69 14.64
N GLN A 123 -17.29 2.55 15.03
CA GLN A 123 -17.08 2.97 16.42
C GLN A 123 -18.05 4.06 16.87
N LEU A 124 -18.95 4.53 16.00
CA LEU A 124 -19.88 5.63 16.24
C LEU A 124 -19.16 6.92 16.68
N ARG A 125 -17.97 7.17 16.11
CA ARG A 125 -17.16 8.37 16.36
C ARG A 125 -17.06 9.24 15.10
N PRO A 126 -16.90 10.56 15.25
CA PRO A 126 -16.63 11.42 14.11
C PRO A 126 -15.25 11.11 13.52
N MET A 127 -15.18 11.08 12.19
CA MET A 127 -13.93 10.90 11.45
C MET A 127 -12.97 12.06 11.72
N PRO A 128 -11.69 11.79 12.06
CA PRO A 128 -10.64 12.82 12.05
C PRO A 128 -10.48 13.45 10.67
N SER A 129 -10.56 14.79 10.60
CA SER A 129 -10.28 15.59 9.39
C SER A 129 -10.86 15.03 8.07
N PRO A 130 -12.19 14.99 7.88
CA PRO A 130 -12.83 14.50 6.65
C PRO A 130 -12.45 15.31 5.40
N GLU A 131 -12.05 16.57 5.58
CA GLU A 131 -11.51 17.46 4.56
C GLU A 131 -10.31 16.85 3.78
N ARG A 132 -9.55 15.94 4.38
CA ARG A 132 -8.44 15.22 3.70
C ARG A 132 -8.96 14.41 2.51
N LEU A 133 -10.08 13.72 2.70
CA LEU A 133 -10.68 12.89 1.66
C LEU A 133 -11.12 13.76 0.48
N GLU A 134 -11.80 14.87 0.75
CA GLU A 134 -12.23 15.81 -0.28
C GLU A 134 -11.05 16.39 -1.08
N LYS A 135 -9.94 16.73 -0.42
CA LYS A 135 -8.71 17.21 -1.06
C LYS A 135 -8.09 16.14 -1.97
N VAL A 136 -8.04 14.89 -1.52
CA VAL A 136 -7.52 13.76 -2.31
C VAL A 136 -8.40 13.52 -3.52
N GLU A 137 -9.72 13.46 -3.34
CA GLU A 137 -10.66 13.26 -4.46
C GLU A 137 -10.60 14.39 -5.49
N LYS A 138 -10.49 15.64 -5.03
CA LYS A 138 -10.28 16.79 -5.90
C LYS A 138 -8.98 16.67 -6.69
N SER A 139 -7.91 16.23 -6.04
CA SER A 139 -6.61 16.01 -6.68
C SER A 139 -6.68 14.91 -7.74
N MET A 140 -7.37 13.80 -7.46
CA MET A 140 -7.58 12.71 -8.43
C MET A 140 -8.39 13.18 -9.64
N LYS A 141 -9.49 13.91 -9.43
CA LYS A 141 -10.28 14.51 -10.54
C LYS A 141 -9.44 15.45 -11.41
N ASN A 142 -8.55 16.23 -10.79
CA ASN A 142 -7.66 17.13 -11.51
C ASN A 142 -6.62 16.38 -12.35
N ILE A 143 -6.05 15.28 -11.84
CA ILE A 143 -5.13 14.42 -12.62
C ILE A 143 -5.87 13.82 -13.82
N ASP A 144 -7.04 13.23 -13.60
CA ASP A 144 -7.88 12.64 -14.64
C ASP A 144 -8.24 13.66 -15.73
N LEU A 145 -8.58 14.90 -15.33
CA LEU A 145 -8.81 16.00 -16.26
C LEU A 145 -7.56 16.33 -17.09
N VAL A 146 -6.38 16.48 -16.48
CA VAL A 146 -5.14 16.79 -17.21
C VAL A 146 -4.75 15.66 -18.17
N VAL A 147 -4.92 14.41 -17.77
CA VAL A 147 -4.65 13.25 -18.64
C VAL A 147 -5.61 13.24 -19.83
N ARG A 148 -6.91 13.48 -19.62
CA ARG A 148 -7.89 13.61 -20.70
C ARG A 148 -7.58 14.77 -21.64
N GLU A 149 -7.23 15.94 -21.12
CA GLU A 149 -6.83 17.10 -21.93
C GLU A 149 -5.68 16.74 -22.88
N ARG A 150 -4.65 16.07 -22.36
CA ARG A 150 -3.49 15.62 -23.14
C ARG A 150 -3.87 14.61 -24.22
N GLU A 151 -4.70 13.62 -23.86
CA GLU A 151 -5.18 12.60 -24.79
C GLU A 151 -6.01 13.21 -25.93
N ILE A 152 -6.93 14.13 -25.59
CA ILE A 152 -7.76 14.83 -26.58
C ILE A 152 -6.89 15.65 -27.53
N ALA A 153 -5.92 16.43 -27.01
CA ALA A 153 -5.02 17.21 -27.84
C ALA A 153 -4.20 16.33 -28.80
N LEU A 154 -3.69 15.21 -28.31
CA LEU A 154 -2.93 14.26 -29.13
C LEU A 154 -3.82 13.62 -30.20
N ARG A 155 -5.04 13.21 -29.85
CA ARG A 155 -6.00 12.63 -30.80
C ARG A 155 -6.40 13.61 -31.90
N LEU A 156 -6.70 14.85 -31.53
CA LEU A 156 -7.05 15.89 -32.50
C LEU A 156 -5.92 16.15 -33.50
N LEU A 157 -4.66 16.11 -33.06
CA LEU A 157 -3.51 16.28 -33.95
C LEU A 157 -3.27 15.07 -34.86
N GLN A 158 -3.53 13.85 -34.39
CA GLN A 158 -3.27 12.63 -35.15
C GLN A 158 -4.40 12.24 -36.11
N THR A 159 -5.66 12.33 -35.67
CA THR A 159 -6.84 11.87 -36.44
C THR A 159 -7.82 12.99 -36.76
N GLY A 160 -7.79 14.10 -36.03
CA GLY A 160 -8.79 15.17 -36.15
C GLY A 160 -10.13 14.83 -35.51
N HIS A 161 -10.27 13.69 -34.82
CA HIS A 161 -11.52 13.31 -34.16
C HIS A 161 -11.60 13.82 -32.72
N GLU A 162 -12.73 14.41 -32.35
CA GLU A 162 -12.97 14.91 -31.00
C GLU A 162 -13.18 13.77 -29.98
N LYS A 163 -14.00 12.78 -30.33
CA LYS A 163 -14.36 11.67 -29.43
C LYS A 163 -13.41 10.48 -29.59
N PRO A 164 -13.12 9.72 -28.51
CA PRO A 164 -12.32 8.50 -28.60
C PRO A 164 -13.05 7.39 -29.34
N VAL A 165 -14.34 7.23 -29.01
CA VAL A 165 -15.18 6.18 -29.55
C VAL A 165 -16.04 6.80 -30.65
N PRO A 166 -15.99 6.27 -31.89
CA PRO A 166 -16.89 6.69 -32.93
C PRO A 166 -18.32 6.35 -32.52
N GLY A 167 -19.24 7.25 -32.80
CA GLY A 167 -20.65 7.02 -32.57
C GLY A 167 -21.47 7.80 -33.56
N GLU A 168 -22.78 7.58 -33.53
CA GLU A 168 -23.69 8.24 -34.45
C GLU A 168 -25.02 8.58 -33.78
N TRP A 169 -25.67 9.62 -34.29
CA TRP A 169 -27.00 9.98 -33.81
C TRP A 169 -28.04 9.01 -34.36
N ARG A 170 -28.62 8.19 -33.47
CA ARG A 170 -29.71 7.26 -33.81
C ARG A 170 -31.01 7.71 -33.15
N ARG A 171 -32.13 7.22 -33.69
CA ARG A 171 -33.44 7.38 -33.06
C ARG A 171 -33.85 6.08 -32.39
N ASP A 172 -34.25 6.17 -31.12
CA ASP A 172 -34.87 5.09 -30.39
C ASP A 172 -36.22 4.69 -31.02
N PHE A 173 -36.76 3.54 -30.64
CA PHE A 173 -38.15 3.14 -30.94
C PHE A 173 -39.19 4.15 -30.42
N LEU A 174 -38.83 4.97 -29.42
CA LEU A 174 -39.65 6.07 -28.89
C LEU A 174 -39.48 7.39 -29.67
N GLY A 175 -38.69 7.41 -30.75
CA GLY A 175 -38.43 8.59 -31.57
C GLY A 175 -37.43 9.60 -30.96
N ARG A 176 -36.87 9.33 -29.78
CA ARG A 176 -35.84 10.17 -29.14
C ARG A 176 -34.51 10.01 -29.85
N THR A 177 -33.80 11.11 -30.07
CA THR A 177 -32.45 11.06 -30.67
C THR A 177 -31.42 10.88 -29.56
N TYR A 178 -30.54 9.89 -29.70
CA TYR A 178 -29.45 9.62 -28.77
C TYR A 178 -28.17 9.31 -29.53
N TRP A 179 -27.03 9.48 -28.85
CA TRP A 179 -25.72 9.10 -29.39
C TRP A 179 -25.50 7.61 -29.11
N TYR A 180 -25.48 6.79 -30.16
CA TYR A 180 -25.16 5.36 -30.11
C TYR A 180 -23.66 5.15 -30.20
#